data_AF-A0A242B0E8-F1
#
_entry.id   AF-A0A242B0E8-F1
#
_cell.length_a   1.000
_cell.length_b   1.000
_cell.length_c   1.000
_cell.angle_alpha   90.00
_cell.angle_beta   90.00
_cell.angle_gamma   90.00
#
_symmetry.space_group_name_H-M   'P 1'
#
loop_
_entity.id
_entity.type
_entity.pdbx_description
1 polymer ?
#
loop_
_entity_poly.entity_id
_entity_poly.type
_entity_poly.pdbx_seq_one_letter_code
_entity_poly.pdbx_strand_id
1 'polypeptide(L)'
;MGEILYRVSSAAGEISPDFAVRRLYRWINKVEYYTKGAYVFKRIQREVLFVVRDQVVLTQGDIQRFREVYRLYEEDKMELRLAILRCFSPEQYEKIQEKERNLR
;
A
#
# COMPACT_ATOMS: atom_id res chain seq x y z
N MET A 1 -17.91 14.00 -9.56
CA MET A 1 -18.07 12.78 -8.74
C MET A 1 -17.04 12.81 -7.64
N GLY A 2 -17.43 12.64 -6.37
CA GLY A 2 -16.50 12.62 -5.24
C GLY A 2 -15.66 11.33 -5.22
N GLU A 3 -14.40 11.44 -4.81
CA GLU A 3 -13.51 10.28 -4.63
C GLU A 3 -14.05 9.36 -3.53
N ILE A 4 -14.28 8.08 -3.86
CA ILE A 4 -14.73 7.07 -2.91
C ILE A 4 -13.56 6.68 -2.01
N LEU A 5 -13.77 6.80 -0.69
CA LEU A 5 -12.79 6.44 0.34
C LEU A 5 -13.22 5.16 1.05
N TYR A 6 -12.32 4.20 1.10
CA TYR A 6 -12.51 2.89 1.70
C TYR A 6 -11.83 2.83 3.07
N ARG A 7 -12.54 2.26 4.05
CA ARG A 7 -11.91 1.82 5.30
C ARG A 7 -10.94 0.68 5.01
N VAL A 8 -9.84 0.60 5.75
CA VAL A 8 -8.84 -0.48 5.63
C VAL A 8 -9.49 -1.86 5.71
N SER A 9 -10.50 -2.05 6.58
CA SER A 9 -11.23 -3.32 6.69
C SER A 9 -11.95 -3.72 5.40
N SER A 10 -12.59 -2.76 4.73
CA SER A 10 -13.31 -2.99 3.48
C SER A 10 -12.34 -3.20 2.32
N ALA A 11 -11.30 -2.37 2.26
CA ALA A 11 -10.26 -2.48 1.24
C ALA A 11 -9.50 -3.82 1.27
N ALA A 12 -9.32 -4.42 2.45
CA ALA A 12 -8.68 -5.73 2.56
C ALA A 12 -9.46 -6.82 1.80
N GLY A 13 -10.78 -6.86 1.96
CA GLY A 13 -11.63 -7.80 1.23
C GLY A 13 -11.66 -7.55 -0.27
N GLU A 14 -11.47 -6.29 -0.70
CA GLU A 14 -11.30 -5.96 -2.11
C GLU A 14 -9.97 -6.48 -2.68
N ILE A 15 -8.90 -6.53 -1.90
CA ILE A 15 -7.58 -6.98 -2.41
C ILE A 15 -7.59 -8.48 -2.72
N SER A 16 -8.04 -9.29 -1.77
CA SER A 16 -8.30 -10.72 -1.95
C SER A 16 -9.21 -11.21 -0.82
N PRO A 17 -10.10 -12.19 -1.07
CA PRO A 17 -11.00 -12.71 -0.04
C PRO A 17 -10.29 -13.19 1.23
N ASP A 18 -9.08 -13.74 1.09
CA ASP A 18 -8.27 -14.26 2.21
C ASP A 18 -7.27 -13.23 2.76
N PHE A 19 -7.31 -11.98 2.26
CA PHE A 19 -6.36 -10.96 2.65
C PHE A 19 -6.72 -10.35 4.00
N ALA A 20 -5.95 -10.73 5.03
CA ALA A 20 -6.21 -10.27 6.39
C ALA A 20 -6.04 -8.75 6.55
N VAL A 21 -7.02 -8.10 7.20
CA VAL A 21 -7.00 -6.66 7.52
C VAL A 21 -5.71 -6.24 8.26
N ARG A 22 -5.24 -7.05 9.21
CA ARG A 22 -3.97 -6.80 9.93
C ARG A 22 -2.75 -6.82 9.01
N ARG A 23 -2.78 -7.61 7.93
CA ARG A 23 -1.73 -7.62 6.91
C ARG A 23 -1.76 -6.30 6.13
N LEU A 24 -2.94 -5.80 5.77
CA LEU A 24 -3.07 -4.51 5.09
C LEU A 24 -2.50 -3.35 5.90
N TYR A 25 -2.81 -3.25 7.19
CA TYR A 25 -2.21 -2.23 8.06
C TYR A 25 -0.68 -2.29 8.08
N ARG A 26 -0.10 -3.50 8.13
CA ARG A 26 1.36 -3.67 8.05
C ARG A 26 1.92 -3.23 6.71
N TRP A 27 1.22 -3.51 5.61
CA TRP A 27 1.64 -3.10 4.27
C TRP A 27 1.54 -1.59 4.08
N ILE A 28 0.49 -0.95 4.58
CA ILE A 28 0.36 0.51 4.63
C ILE A 28 1.61 1.14 5.28
N ASN A 29 1.98 0.68 6.49
CA ASN A 29 3.16 1.21 7.17
C ASN A 29 4.45 0.96 6.38
N LYS A 30 4.56 -0.21 5.71
CA LYS A 30 5.71 -0.53 4.86
C LYS A 30 5.77 0.33 3.59
N VAL A 31 4.64 0.69 3.00
CA VAL A 31 4.59 1.61 1.85
C VAL A 31 5.12 2.98 2.28
N GLU A 32 4.59 3.57 3.35
CA GLU A 32 5.05 4.88 3.82
C GLU A 32 6.54 4.86 4.18
N TYR A 33 7.01 3.77 4.79
CA TYR A 33 8.42 3.58 5.13
C TYR A 33 9.33 3.39 3.89
N TYR A 34 9.01 2.44 3.00
CA TYR A 34 9.87 2.11 1.86
C TYR A 34 9.90 3.22 0.82
N THR A 35 8.78 3.92 0.61
CA THR A 35 8.73 5.09 -0.27
C THR A 35 9.35 6.34 0.35
N LYS A 36 9.84 6.26 1.60
CA LYS A 36 10.44 7.37 2.36
C LYS A 36 9.52 8.58 2.46
N GLY A 37 8.23 8.34 2.65
CA GLY A 37 7.21 9.39 2.73
C GLY A 37 6.84 10.04 1.39
N ALA A 38 7.39 9.58 0.25
CA ALA A 38 6.92 10.01 -1.06
C ALA A 38 5.46 9.57 -1.31
N TYR A 39 5.03 8.50 -0.64
CA TYR A 39 3.64 8.07 -0.61
C TYR A 39 3.13 8.07 0.84
N VAL A 40 2.08 8.82 1.13
CA VAL A 40 1.41 8.88 2.43
C VAL A 40 -0.08 8.69 2.24
N PHE A 41 -0.68 7.79 3.01
CA PHE A 41 -2.09 7.53 2.89
C PHE A 41 -2.92 8.62 3.57
N LYS A 42 -4.07 8.92 2.97
CA LYS A 42 -5.04 9.85 3.53
C LYS A 42 -5.53 9.34 4.88
N ARG A 43 -5.60 10.23 5.85
CA ARG A 43 -6.14 9.98 7.18
C ARG A 43 -7.35 10.87 7.38
N ILE A 44 -8.42 10.32 7.95
CA ILE A 44 -9.61 11.08 8.35
C ILE A 44 -9.78 10.99 9.85
N GLN A 45 -10.14 12.11 10.47
CA GLN A 45 -10.52 12.13 11.86
C GLN A 45 -11.87 11.48 12.03
N ARG A 46 -11.96 10.57 13.00
CA ARG A 46 -13.22 9.97 13.40
C ARG A 46 -13.32 9.97 14.91
N GLU A 47 -14.42 10.53 15.40
CA GLU A 47 -14.78 10.43 16.80
C GLU A 47 -15.51 9.10 17.04
N VAL A 48 -15.00 8.33 18.00
CA VAL A 48 -15.63 7.09 18.47
C VAL A 48 -15.57 7.11 19.98
N LEU A 49 -16.73 7.03 20.65
CA LEU A 49 -16.83 7.04 22.11
C LEU A 49 -16.05 8.22 22.75
N PHE A 50 -16.24 9.44 22.22
CA PHE A 50 -15.57 10.66 22.69
C PHE A 50 -14.04 10.69 22.51
N VAL A 51 -13.48 9.77 21.72
CA VAL A 51 -12.06 9.75 21.35
C VAL A 51 -11.92 10.02 19.86
N VAL A 52 -11.21 11.09 19.51
CA VAL A 52 -10.82 11.40 18.12
C VAL A 52 -9.65 10.50 17.74
N ARG A 53 -9.79 9.75 16.64
CA ARG A 53 -8.73 8.92 16.07
C ARG A 53 -8.54 9.23 14.60
N ASP A 54 -7.28 9.32 14.19
CA ASP A 54 -6.93 9.36 12.78
C ASP A 54 -6.99 7.96 12.19
N GLN A 55 -7.93 7.76 11.26
CA GLN A 55 -8.09 6.51 10.55
C GLN A 55 -7.56 6.64 9.12
N VAL A 56 -6.64 5.75 8.75
CA VAL A 56 -6.22 5.62 7.35
C VAL A 56 -7.42 5.19 6.50
N VAL A 57 -7.56 5.85 5.35
CA VAL A 57 -8.51 5.50 4.31
C VAL A 57 -7.78 5.33 2.99
N LEU A 58 -8.31 4.44 2.16
CA LEU A 58 -7.74 4.06 0.88
C LEU A 58 -8.65 4.51 -0.25
N THR A 59 -8.06 4.95 -1.35
CA THR A 59 -8.76 5.21 -2.61
C THR A 59 -8.91 3.91 -3.41
N GLN A 60 -9.70 3.94 -4.47
CA GLN A 60 -9.74 2.81 -5.41
C GLN A 60 -8.36 2.53 -6.03
N GLY A 61 -7.57 3.58 -6.29
CA GLY A 61 -6.22 3.44 -6.83
C GLY A 61 -5.25 2.78 -5.85
N ASP A 62 -5.37 3.09 -4.55
CA ASP A 62 -4.61 2.39 -3.50
C ASP A 62 -4.91 0.89 -3.49
N ILE A 63 -6.18 0.53 -3.57
CA ILE A 63 -6.63 -0.87 -3.59
C ILE A 63 -6.05 -1.59 -4.81
N GLN A 64 -6.12 -0.97 -5.99
CA GLN A 64 -5.54 -1.55 -7.22
C GLN A 64 -4.03 -1.75 -7.10
N ARG A 65 -3.30 -0.78 -6.54
CA ARG A 65 -1.87 -0.94 -6.28
C ARG A 65 -1.59 -2.07 -5.29
N PHE A 66 -2.38 -2.20 -4.23
CA PHE A 66 -2.21 -3.31 -3.29
C PHE A 66 -2.57 -4.67 -3.87
N ARG A 67 -3.55 -4.76 -4.78
CA ARG A 67 -3.81 -5.99 -5.56
C ARG A 67 -2.57 -6.38 -6.36
N GLU A 68 -1.94 -5.42 -7.02
CA GLU A 68 -0.72 -5.69 -7.77
C GLU A 68 0.46 -6.06 -6.85
N VAL A 69 0.63 -5.39 -5.71
CA VAL A 69 1.63 -5.82 -4.70
C VAL A 69 1.37 -7.26 -4.24
N TYR A 70 0.11 -7.63 -4.01
CA TYR A 70 -0.27 -8.98 -3.62
C TYR A 70 0.10 -10.00 -4.68
N ARG A 71 -0.26 -9.74 -5.94
CA ARG A 71 0.10 -10.59 -7.09
C ARG A 71 1.62 -10.76 -7.20
N LEU A 72 2.37 -9.66 -7.19
CA LEU A 72 3.83 -9.67 -7.29
C LEU A 72 4.50 -10.44 -6.13
N TYR A 73 4.00 -10.25 -4.91
CA TYR A 73 4.59 -10.87 -3.72
C TYR A 73 4.23 -12.35 -3.57
N GLU A 74 2.95 -12.70 -3.70
CA GLU A 74 2.46 -14.05 -3.43
C GLU A 74 2.59 -14.96 -4.66
N GLU A 75 2.37 -14.46 -5.87
CA GLU A 75 2.39 -15.27 -7.11
C GLU A 75 3.78 -15.21 -7.75
N ASP A 76 4.29 -14.02 -8.05
CA ASP A 76 5.57 -13.84 -8.75
C ASP A 76 6.79 -13.98 -7.81
N LYS A 77 6.54 -14.22 -6.51
CA LYS A 77 7.56 -14.39 -5.45
C LYS A 77 8.58 -13.25 -5.38
N MET A 78 8.18 -12.05 -5.79
CA MET A 78 9.00 -10.84 -5.67
C MET A 78 9.18 -10.48 -4.20
N GLU A 79 10.35 -9.94 -3.83
CA GLU A 79 10.53 -9.39 -2.47
C GLU A 79 9.48 -8.30 -2.21
N LEU A 80 8.80 -8.34 -1.06
CA LEU A 80 7.74 -7.39 -0.72
C LEU A 80 8.16 -5.92 -0.88
N ARG A 81 9.41 -5.59 -0.53
CA ARG A 81 9.94 -4.23 -0.70
C ARG A 81 9.94 -3.80 -2.16
N LEU A 82 10.41 -4.66 -3.06
CA LEU A 82 10.46 -4.41 -4.49
C LEU A 82 9.06 -4.33 -5.10
N ALA A 83 8.15 -5.21 -4.69
CA ALA A 83 6.74 -5.16 -5.10
C ALA A 83 6.08 -3.84 -4.69
N ILE A 84 6.28 -3.42 -3.43
CA ILE A 84 5.79 -2.13 -2.92
C ILE A 84 6.35 -0.96 -3.72
N LEU A 85 7.67 -0.90 -3.93
CA LEU A 85 8.29 0.20 -4.67
C LEU A 85 7.81 0.24 -6.11
N ARG A 86 7.70 -0.91 -6.78
CA ARG A 86 7.20 -0.98 -8.15
C ARG A 86 5.78 -0.39 -8.28
N CYS A 87 4.92 -0.60 -7.29
CA CYS A 87 3.52 -0.14 -7.35
C CYS A 87 3.29 1.27 -6.80
N PHE A 88 4.05 1.70 -5.78
CA PHE A 88 3.81 2.95 -5.05
C PHE A 88 4.89 4.02 -5.26
N SER A 89 6.07 3.66 -5.78
CA SER A 89 7.11 4.61 -6.18
C SER A 89 7.97 4.04 -7.32
N PRO A 90 7.40 3.95 -8.54
CA PRO A 90 8.07 3.35 -9.69
C PRO A 90 9.45 3.97 -9.97
N GLU A 91 9.59 5.27 -9.73
CA GLU A 91 10.85 5.99 -9.95
C GLU A 91 11.94 5.54 -8.96
N GLN A 92 11.57 5.18 -7.72
CA GLN A 92 12.52 4.60 -6.77
C GLN A 92 12.86 3.15 -7.15
N TYR A 93 11.90 2.40 -7.66
CA TYR A 93 12.10 1.04 -8.15
C TYR A 93 13.08 1.01 -9.34
N GLU A 94 12.87 1.86 -10.34
CA GLU A 94 13.73 1.98 -11.52
C GLU A 94 15.18 2.31 -11.14
N LYS A 95 15.39 3.26 -10.22
CA LYS A 95 16.73 3.60 -9.71
C LYS A 95 17.44 2.44 -9.03
N ILE A 96 16.71 1.55 -8.36
CA ILE A 96 17.29 0.33 -7.76
C ILE A 96 17.70 -0.63 -8.86
N GLN A 97 16.82 -0.86 -9.83
CA GLN A 97 17.08 -1.76 -10.97
C GLN A 97 18.26 -1.28 -11.83
N GLU A 98 18.41 0.02 -12.06
CA GLU A 98 19.57 0.60 -12.75
C GLU A 98 20.88 0.36 -12.01
N LYS A 99 20.90 0.56 -10.68
CA LYS A 99 22.08 0.28 -9.86
C LYS A 99 22.47 -1.18 -9.90
N GLU A 100 21.51 -2.10 -9.82
CA GLU A 100 21.76 -3.53 -9.91
C GLU A 100 22.30 -3.95 -11.28
N ARG A 101 21.80 -3.34 -12.37
CA ARG A 101 22.32 -3.58 -13.73
C ARG A 101 23.75 -3.07 -13.90
N ASN A 102 24.08 -1.91 -13.35
CA ASN A 102 25.42 -1.32 -13.46
C ASN A 102 26.48 -2.02 -12.58
N LEU A 103 26.06 -2.88 -11.65
CA LEU A 103 26.93 -3.68 -10.79
C LEU A 103 27.18 -5.10 -11.32
N ARG A 104 26.52 -5.48 -12.43
CA ARG A 104 26.68 -6.77 -13.11
C ARG A 104 27.50 -6.59 -14.38
#